data_AF-A0A957RWA4-F1
#
_entry.id   AF-A0A957RWA4-F1
#
_cell.length_a   1.000
_cell.length_b   1.000
_cell.length_c   1.000
_cell.angle_alpha   90.00
_cell.angle_beta   90.00
_cell.angle_gamma   90.00
#
_symmetry.space_group_name_H-M   'P 1'
#
loop_
_entity.id
_entity.type
_entity.pdbx_description
1 polymer ?
#
loop_
_entity_poly.entity_id
_entity_poly.type
_entity_poly.pdbx_seq_one_letter_code
_entity_poly.pdbx_strand_id
1 'polypeptide(L)'
;QQFVAAAESNADGAHAFNLGGPIVAVAEVAAIIMAHRPGVTVTCTDDVLPFPSGCDDAELRRHAPVVYATPLEEGIRATIEAFTRLATSA
;
A
#
# COMPACT_ATOMS: atom_id res chain seq x y z
N GLN A 1 -6.19 -9.94 6.34
CA GLN A 1 -6.47 -9.91 7.80
C GLN A 1 -7.35 -8.73 8.18
N GLN A 2 -6.97 -7.48 7.84
CA GLN A 2 -7.77 -6.28 8.16
C GLN A 2 -9.26 -6.38 7.77
N PHE A 3 -9.56 -6.80 6.54
CA PHE A 3 -10.95 -6.93 6.07
C PHE A 3 -11.77 -7.91 6.91
N VAL A 4 -11.21 -9.08 7.22
CA VAL A 4 -11.89 -10.12 8.01
C VAL A 4 -12.16 -9.61 9.42
N ALA A 5 -11.15 -9.01 10.07
CA ALA A 5 -11.31 -8.43 11.41
C ALA A 5 -12.38 -7.33 11.47
N ALA A 6 -12.47 -6.49 10.44
CA ALA A 6 -13.54 -5.49 10.35
C ALA A 6 -14.92 -6.13 10.13
N ALA A 7 -15.03 -7.13 9.26
CA ALA A 7 -16.27 -7.83 8.97
C ALA A 7 -16.81 -8.65 10.17
N GLU A 8 -15.92 -9.11 11.04
CA GLU A 8 -16.26 -9.84 12.28
C GLU A 8 -16.55 -8.90 13.46
N SER A 9 -16.29 -7.59 13.31
CA SER A 9 -16.54 -6.62 14.37
C SER A 9 -18.00 -6.18 14.40
N ASN A 10 -18.57 -6.05 15.60
CA ASN A 10 -19.88 -5.44 15.80
C ASN A 10 -19.72 -3.94 16.03
N ALA A 11 -19.65 -3.17 14.95
CA ALA A 11 -19.63 -1.71 14.99
C ALA A 11 -21.05 -1.13 14.90
N ASP A 12 -21.31 -0.04 15.63
CA ASP A 12 -22.58 0.69 15.53
C ASP A 12 -22.53 1.67 14.35
N GLY A 13 -23.16 1.26 13.25
CA GLY A 13 -23.22 2.04 12.02
C GLY A 13 -22.12 1.72 11.01
N ALA A 14 -21.97 2.60 10.01
CA ALA A 14 -21.05 2.43 8.89
C ALA A 14 -19.92 3.46 8.96
N HIS A 15 -18.88 3.16 9.74
CA HIS A 15 -17.73 4.05 9.89
C HIS A 15 -16.84 4.04 8.65
N ALA A 16 -16.31 5.21 8.30
CA ALA A 16 -15.28 5.38 7.28
C ALA A 16 -14.06 6.04 7.93
N PHE A 17 -12.88 5.49 7.66
CA PHE A 17 -11.62 5.98 8.19
C PHE A 17 -10.58 6.09 7.08
N ASN A 18 -9.64 7.01 7.23
CA ASN A 18 -8.40 6.95 6.48
C ASN A 18 -7.55 5.78 6.99
N LEU A 19 -6.89 5.06 6.08
CA LEU A 19 -5.98 3.97 6.44
C LEU A 19 -4.60 4.46 6.90
N GLY A 20 -4.21 5.68 6.50
CA GLY A 20 -2.88 6.23 6.74
C GLY A 20 -1.78 5.36 6.11
N GLY A 21 -0.66 5.26 6.81
CA GLY A 21 0.49 4.47 6.38
C GLY A 21 1.76 5.29 6.18
N PRO A 22 2.89 4.61 5.88
CA PRO A 22 4.15 5.29 5.64
C PRO A 22 4.07 6.18 4.40
N ILE A 23 4.59 7.40 4.52
CA ILE A 23 4.76 8.33 3.43
C ILE A 23 6.11 8.00 2.78
N VAL A 24 6.07 7.58 1.51
CA VAL A 24 7.25 7.11 0.78
C VAL A 24 7.46 7.90 -0.49
N ALA A 25 8.72 8.08 -0.89
CA ALA A 25 9.04 8.75 -2.13
C ALA A 25 8.76 7.82 -3.34
N VAL A 26 8.34 8.39 -4.47
CA VAL A 26 8.16 7.63 -5.72
C VAL A 26 9.49 6.98 -6.16
N ALA A 27 10.61 7.64 -5.91
CA ALA A 27 11.95 7.10 -6.17
C ALA A 27 12.24 5.81 -5.39
N GLU A 28 11.71 5.68 -4.17
CA GLU A 28 11.85 4.46 -3.35
C GLU A 28 11.06 3.31 -3.98
N VAL A 29 9.83 3.56 -4.43
CA VAL A 29 9.02 2.58 -5.15
C VAL A 29 9.72 2.11 -6.42
N ALA A 30 10.28 3.04 -7.21
CA ALA A 30 11.03 2.73 -8.42
C ALA A 30 12.26 1.85 -8.13
N ALA A 31 13.01 2.16 -7.06
CA ALA A 31 14.15 1.37 -6.63
C ALA A 31 13.75 -0.08 -6.26
N ILE A 32 12.67 -0.25 -5.50
CA ILE A 32 12.17 -1.57 -5.12
C ILE A 32 11.73 -2.37 -6.36
N ILE A 33 11.03 -1.74 -7.32
CA ILE A 33 10.64 -2.41 -8.57
C ILE A 33 11.86 -2.93 -9.33
N MET A 34 12.90 -2.10 -9.49
CA MET A 34 14.11 -2.48 -10.21
C MET A 34 14.90 -3.57 -9.48
N ALA A 35 14.87 -3.60 -8.13
CA ALA A 35 15.46 -4.68 -7.35
C ALA A 35 14.75 -6.03 -7.57
N HIS A 36 13.42 -6.02 -7.66
CA HIS A 36 12.62 -7.24 -7.87
C HIS A 36 12.49 -7.66 -9.34
N ARG A 37 12.87 -6.80 -10.30
CA ARG A 37 12.82 -7.11 -11.73
C ARG A 37 14.10 -6.67 -12.46
N PRO A 38 15.15 -7.51 -12.44
CA PRO A 38 16.39 -7.20 -13.15
C PRO A 38 16.16 -6.92 -14.64
N GLY A 39 16.84 -5.89 -15.16
CA GLY A 39 16.77 -5.52 -16.58
C GLY A 39 15.67 -4.51 -16.94
N VAL A 40 14.87 -4.05 -15.97
CA VAL A 40 13.96 -2.91 -16.18
C VAL A 40 14.58 -1.62 -15.67
N THR A 41 14.18 -0.50 -16.27
CA THR A 41 14.56 0.84 -15.82
C THR A 41 13.29 1.64 -15.58
N VAL A 42 13.13 2.11 -14.34
CA VAL A 42 12.03 2.99 -13.93
C VAL A 42 12.64 4.34 -13.58
N THR A 43 12.05 5.42 -14.09
CA THR A 43 12.51 6.80 -13.82
C THR A 43 11.37 7.62 -13.22
N CYS A 44 11.71 8.62 -12.41
CA CYS A 44 10.77 9.58 -11.84
C CYS A 44 11.41 10.98 -11.88
N THR A 45 10.58 12.01 -11.97
CA THR A 45 11.02 13.41 -11.84
C THR A 45 11.02 13.83 -10.36
N ASP A 46 11.79 14.86 -10.03
CA ASP A 46 11.84 15.44 -8.67
C ASP A 46 10.68 16.42 -8.40
N ASP A 47 9.76 16.57 -9.36
CA ASP A 47 8.62 17.49 -9.25
C ASP A 47 7.61 16.98 -8.21
N VAL A 48 7.56 17.66 -7.07
CA VAL A 48 6.58 17.37 -6.02
C VAL A 48 5.25 18.05 -6.37
N LEU A 49 4.22 17.24 -6.56
CA LEU A 49 2.86 17.71 -6.74
C LEU A 49 2.33 18.29 -5.42
N PRO A 50 1.45 19.31 -5.45
CA PRO A 50 0.92 19.98 -4.25
C PRO A 50 -0.16 19.12 -3.56
N PHE A 51 0.14 17.85 -3.32
CA PHE A 51 -0.71 16.92 -2.62
C PHE A 51 -0.35 16.88 -1.13
N PRO A 52 -1.33 16.64 -0.24
CA PRO A 52 -1.05 16.32 1.15
C PRO A 52 -0.10 15.12 1.24
N SER A 53 0.89 15.19 2.14
CA SER A 53 1.91 14.17 2.27
C SER A 53 1.37 12.84 2.78
N GLY A 54 0.20 12.83 3.43
CA GLY A 54 -0.43 11.61 3.92
C GLY A 54 -1.83 11.88 4.48
N CYS A 55 -2.42 10.85 5.09
CA CYS A 55 -3.73 10.91 5.72
C CYS A 55 -3.61 10.58 7.20
N ASP A 56 -4.34 11.31 8.04
CA ASP A 56 -4.46 11.02 9.47
C ASP A 56 -5.33 9.78 9.70
N ASP A 57 -4.76 8.75 10.35
CA ASP A 57 -5.39 7.47 10.68
C ASP A 57 -5.68 7.31 12.19
N ALA A 58 -5.60 8.38 12.98
CA ALA A 58 -5.76 8.32 14.43
C ALA A 58 -7.10 7.69 14.85
N GLU A 59 -8.20 8.02 14.17
CA GLU A 59 -9.53 7.44 14.46
C GLU A 59 -9.60 5.95 14.12
N LEU A 60 -8.96 5.50 13.03
CA LEU A 60 -8.87 4.08 12.72
C LEU A 60 -8.13 3.33 13.82
N ARG A 61 -7.01 3.88 14.30
CA ARG A 61 -6.19 3.27 15.37
C ARG A 61 -6.88 3.27 16.73
N ARG A 62 -7.78 4.23 16.99
CA ARG A 62 -8.63 4.22 18.19
C ARG A 62 -9.75 3.19 18.08
N HIS A 63 -10.31 3.02 16.89
CA HIS A 63 -11.43 2.11 16.65
C HIS A 63 -11.00 0.64 16.54
N ALA A 64 -9.92 0.35 15.81
CA ALA A 64 -9.44 -1.00 15.57
C ALA A 64 -8.28 -1.36 16.53
N PRO A 65 -8.40 -2.44 17.34
CA PRO A 65 -7.35 -2.85 18.28
C PRO A 65 -6.01 -3.16 17.61
N VAL A 66 -6.06 -3.64 16.37
CA VAL A 66 -4.90 -3.91 15.52
C VAL A 66 -5.21 -3.38 14.13
N VAL A 67 -4.28 -2.62 13.57
CA VAL A 67 -4.31 -2.18 12.17
C VAL A 67 -3.20 -2.93 11.43
N TYR A 68 -3.60 -3.78 10.50
CA TYR A 68 -2.68 -4.57 9.68
C TYR A 68 -2.29 -3.78 8.44
N ALA A 69 -0.99 -3.67 8.19
CA ALA A 69 -0.43 -3.09 6.98
C ALA A 69 0.53 -4.10 6.33
N THR A 70 0.43 -4.27 5.02
CA THR A 70 1.43 -5.01 4.23
C THR A 70 2.65 -4.10 4.04
N PRO A 71 3.88 -4.57 4.32
CA PRO A 71 5.10 -3.81 4.02
C PRO A 71 5.17 -3.42 2.54
N LEU A 72 5.67 -2.22 2.24
CA LEU A 72 5.73 -1.68 0.88
C LEU A 72 6.40 -2.66 -0.10
N GLU A 73 7.57 -3.17 0.26
CA GLU A 73 8.33 -4.11 -0.57
C GLU A 73 7.58 -5.42 -0.81
N GLU A 74 6.93 -5.96 0.22
CA GLU A 74 6.12 -7.18 0.09
C GLU A 74 4.95 -6.96 -0.88
N GLY A 75 4.27 -5.81 -0.77
CA GLY A 75 3.18 -5.42 -1.66
C GLY A 75 3.64 -5.26 -3.11
N ILE A 76 4.78 -4.61 -3.34
CA ILE A 76 5.36 -4.44 -4.69
C ILE A 76 5.72 -5.80 -5.28
N ARG A 77 6.44 -6.66 -4.54
CA ARG A 77 6.83 -8.00 -4.98
C ARG A 77 5.61 -8.85 -5.35
N ALA A 78 4.62 -8.93 -4.46
CA ALA A 78 3.40 -9.71 -4.70
C ALA A 78 2.62 -9.22 -5.93
N THR A 79 2.61 -7.91 -6.17
CA THR A 79 1.99 -7.31 -7.36
C THR A 79 2.74 -7.71 -8.64
N ILE A 80 4.07 -7.61 -8.67
CA ILE A 80 4.90 -8.04 -9.81
C ILE A 80 4.66 -9.52 -10.14
N GLU A 81 4.63 -10.38 -9.11
CA GLU A 81 4.37 -11.81 -9.28
C GLU A 81 2.99 -12.08 -9.90
N ALA A 82 1.96 -11.38 -9.43
CA ALA A 82 0.60 -11.51 -9.97
C ALA A 82 0.53 -11.14 -11.45
N PHE A 83 1.12 -10.01 -11.85
CA PHE A 83 1.16 -9.58 -13.25
C PHE A 83 2.02 -10.50 -14.12
N THR A 84 3.14 -11.00 -13.61
CA THR A 84 4.01 -11.94 -14.33
C THR A 84 3.27 -13.25 -14.64
N ARG A 85 2.50 -13.77 -13.67
CA ARG A 85 1.67 -14.96 -13.86
C ARG A 85 0.64 -14.74 -14.94
N LEU A 86 -0.10 -13.62 -14.88
CA LEU A 86 -1.12 -13.27 -15.87
C LEU A 86 -0.56 -13.14 -17.29
N ALA A 87 0.62 -12.53 -17.44
CA ALA A 87 1.29 -12.36 -18.72
C ALA A 87 1.78 -13.68 -19.33
N THR A 88 2.05 -14.70 -18.50
CA THR A 88 2.54 -16.01 -18.96
C THR A 88 1.41 -17.01 -19.22
N SER A 89 0.21 -16.73 -18.69
CA SER A 89 -0.99 -17.55 -18.90
C SER A 89 -1.80 -17.19 -20.16
N ALA A 90 -1.30 -16.27 -20.98
CA ALA A 90 -1.82 -15.92 -22.30
C ALA A 90 -1.02 -16.65 -23.39
#